data_AF-A0A7W1F993-F1
#
_entry.id   AF-A0A7W1F993-F1
#
_cell.length_a   1.000
_cell.length_b   1.000
_cell.length_c   1.000
_cell.angle_alpha   90.00
_cell.angle_beta   90.00
_cell.angle_gamma   90.00
#
_symmetry.space_group_name_H-M   'P 1'
#
loop_
_entity.id
_entity.type
_entity.pdbx_description
1 polymer ?
#
loop_
_entity_poly.entity_id
_entity_poly.type
_entity_poly.pdbx_seq_one_letter_code
_entity_poly.pdbx_strand_id
1 'polypeptide(L)'
;MTAHTPDDLLAATVDGTLSEADRHAVETHLRTCARCRDQVEAAGRARAVLKALPAELAPPIEVAAAVAARIGSGRATVVARPAA
;
A
#
# COMPACT_ATOMS: atom_id res chain seq x y z
N MET A 1 16.23 -21.12 -7.76
CA MET A 1 15.81 -20.24 -6.66
C MET A 1 14.47 -19.63 -7.05
N THR A 2 13.38 -20.19 -6.53
CA THR A 2 12.04 -20.06 -7.13
C THR A 2 11.00 -19.49 -6.17
N ALA A 3 11.41 -18.93 -5.04
CA ALA A 3 10.51 -18.31 -4.08
C ALA A 3 10.42 -16.81 -4.35
N HIS A 4 9.27 -16.36 -4.85
CA HIS A 4 8.95 -14.93 -4.99
C HIS A 4 8.58 -14.32 -3.63
N THR A 5 8.83 -13.02 -3.46
CA THR A 5 8.33 -12.29 -2.29
C THR A 5 6.80 -12.32 -2.27
N PRO A 6 6.17 -12.56 -1.10
CA PRO A 6 4.72 -12.47 -0.94
C PRO A 6 4.17 -11.12 -1.40
N ASP A 7 3.02 -11.13 -2.08
CA ASP A 7 2.42 -9.93 -2.67
C ASP A 7 2.11 -8.83 -1.64
N ASP A 8 1.77 -9.20 -0.40
CA ASP A 8 1.53 -8.25 0.69
C ASP A 8 2.77 -7.42 1.03
N LEU A 9 3.96 -8.01 0.96
CA LEU A 9 5.21 -7.29 1.22
C LEU A 9 5.58 -6.38 0.03
N LEU A 10 5.28 -6.78 -1.20
CA LEU A 10 5.45 -5.91 -2.37
C LEU A 10 4.50 -4.72 -2.33
N ALA A 11 3.24 -4.94 -1.94
CA ALA A 11 2.27 -3.86 -1.74
C ALA A 11 2.73 -2.89 -0.63
N ALA A 12 3.13 -3.42 0.52
CA ALA A 12 3.66 -2.62 1.62
C ALA A 12 4.94 -1.84 1.24
N THR A 13 5.75 -2.36 0.31
CA THR A 13 6.90 -1.65 -0.26
C THR A 13 6.44 -0.40 -1.02
N VAL A 14 5.42 -0.55 -1.87
CA VAL A 14 4.87 0.54 -2.70
C VAL A 14 4.17 1.60 -1.84
N ASP A 15 3.49 1.16 -0.78
CA ASP A 15 2.78 2.04 0.15
C ASP A 15 3.71 2.74 1.16
N GLY A 16 4.93 2.23 1.34
CA GLY A 16 5.90 2.75 2.30
C GLY A 16 5.59 2.37 3.76
N THR A 17 4.91 1.24 3.96
CA THR A 17 4.41 0.78 5.27
C THR A 17 5.19 -0.40 5.86
N LEU A 18 6.25 -0.84 5.19
CA LEU A 18 7.09 -1.94 5.67
C LEU A 18 7.82 -1.60 6.98
N SER A 19 7.91 -2.61 7.85
CA SER A 19 8.83 -2.59 8.98
C SER A 19 10.28 -2.54 8.51
N GLU A 20 11.21 -2.12 9.37
CA GLU A 20 12.63 -2.08 9.02
C GLU A 20 13.22 -3.46 8.72
N ALA A 21 12.79 -4.48 9.48
CA ALA A 21 13.21 -5.85 9.25
C ALA A 21 12.75 -6.37 7.88
N ASP A 22 11.48 -6.14 7.53
CA ASP A 22 10.91 -6.59 6.25
C ASP A 22 11.52 -5.83 5.07
N ARG A 23 11.82 -4.53 5.25
CA ARG A 23 12.44 -3.71 4.21
C ARG A 23 13.76 -4.30 3.74
N HIS A 24 14.65 -4.67 4.66
CA HIS A 24 15.95 -5.25 4.31
C HIS A 24 15.81 -6.58 3.55
N ALA A 25 14.87 -7.42 3.97
CA ALA A 25 14.61 -8.70 3.31
C ALA A 25 14.08 -8.50 1.88
N VAL A 26 13.12 -7.59 1.70
CA VAL A 26 12.54 -7.28 0.39
C VAL A 26 13.58 -6.63 -0.53
N GLU A 27 14.35 -5.65 -0.06
CA GLU A 27 15.42 -5.01 -0.85
C GLU A 27 16.48 -6.03 -1.32
N THR A 28 16.81 -7.01 -0.47
CA THR A 28 17.71 -8.10 -0.85
C THR A 28 17.12 -8.98 -1.95
N HIS A 29 15.83 -9.31 -1.86
CA HIS A 29 15.16 -10.06 -2.92
C HIS A 29 15.07 -9.25 -4.22
N LEU A 30 14.69 -7.98 -4.16
CA LEU A 30 14.54 -7.10 -5.32
C LEU A 30 15.85 -6.93 -6.08
N ARG A 31 17.02 -7.03 -5.44
CA ARG A 31 18.31 -7.04 -6.14
C ARG A 31 18.49 -8.24 -7.07
N THR A 32 17.81 -9.36 -6.80
CA THR A 32 18.02 -10.63 -7.53
C THR A 32 16.82 -11.07 -8.38
N CYS A 33 15.60 -10.62 -8.07
CA CYS A 33 14.40 -11.02 -8.81
C CYS A 33 13.85 -9.90 -9.71
N ALA A 34 14.07 -10.02 -11.03
CA ALA A 34 13.54 -9.07 -12.02
C ALA A 34 12.01 -8.95 -11.97
N ARG A 35 11.29 -10.08 -11.91
CA ARG A 35 9.82 -10.09 -11.88
C ARG A 35 9.25 -9.27 -10.71
N CYS A 36 9.80 -9.42 -9.52
CA CYS A 36 9.32 -8.66 -8.36
C CYS A 36 9.66 -7.17 -8.47
N ARG A 37 10.79 -6.81 -9.09
CA ARG A 37 11.08 -5.40 -9.43
C ARG A 37 10.03 -4.84 -10.39
N ASP A 38 9.73 -5.55 -11.47
CA ASP A 38 8.76 -5.11 -12.47
C ASP A 38 7.37 -4.88 -11.84
N GLN A 39 6.97 -5.74 -10.90
CA GLN A 39 5.72 -5.58 -10.14
C GLN A 39 5.72 -4.32 -9.26
N VAL A 40 6.79 -4.10 -8.47
CA VAL A 40 6.92 -2.91 -7.61
C VAL A 40 6.94 -1.64 -8.45
N GLU A 41 7.66 -1.64 -9.58
CA GLU A 41 7.71 -0.49 -10.48
C GLU A 41 6.35 -0.21 -11.13
N ALA A 42 5.64 -1.25 -11.59
CA ALA A 42 4.31 -1.10 -12.18
C ALA A 42 3.31 -0.53 -11.17
N ALA A 43 3.29 -1.08 -9.95
CA ALA A 43 2.45 -0.58 -8.86
C ALA A 43 2.84 0.85 -8.44
N GLY A 44 4.15 1.15 -8.39
CA GLY A 44 4.66 2.50 -8.10
C GLY A 44 4.22 3.54 -9.13
N ARG A 45 4.24 3.19 -10.43
CA ARG A 45 3.72 4.06 -11.51
C ARG A 45 2.23 4.29 -11.36
N ALA A 46 1.44 3.25 -11.10
CA ALA A 46 0.00 3.38 -10.88
C ALA A 46 -0.30 4.30 -9.67
N ARG A 47 0.42 4.11 -8.56
CA ARG A 47 0.31 4.96 -7.38
C ARG A 47 0.66 6.42 -7.69
N ALA A 48 1.71 6.68 -8.47
CA ALA A 48 2.09 8.04 -8.86
C ALA A 48 1.00 8.73 -9.68
N VAL A 49 0.37 8.02 -10.63
CA VAL A 49 -0.77 8.55 -11.41
C VAL A 49 -1.94 8.88 -10.51
N LEU A 50 -2.32 7.98 -9.61
CA LEU A 50 -3.42 8.21 -8.67
C LEU A 50 -3.15 9.43 -7.76
N LYS A 51 -1.90 9.59 -7.32
CA LYS A 51 -1.50 10.73 -6.47
C LYS A 51 -1.50 12.08 -7.21
N ALA A 52 -1.40 12.05 -8.53
CA ALA A 52 -1.42 13.23 -9.39
C ALA A 52 -2.84 13.65 -9.79
N LEU A 53 -3.88 12.88 -9.43
CA LEU A 53 -5.26 13.27 -9.69
C LEU A 53 -5.63 14.55 -8.92
N PRO A 54 -6.49 15.41 -9.48
CA PRO A 54 -6.95 16.61 -8.79
C PRO A 54 -7.59 16.29 -7.44
N ALA A 55 -7.27 17.07 -6.42
CA ALA A 55 -7.82 16.93 -5.06
C ALA A 55 -9.29 17.37 -4.94
N GLU A 56 -9.91 17.77 -6.05
CA GLU A 56 -11.30 18.25 -6.12
C GLU A 56 -12.34 17.15 -5.83
N LEU A 57 -11.92 15.88 -5.79
CA LEU A 57 -12.72 14.74 -5.33
C LEU A 57 -12.76 14.66 -3.80
N ALA A 58 -13.05 15.78 -3.12
CA ALA A 58 -13.33 15.74 -1.70
C ALA A 58 -14.63 14.93 -1.47
N PRO A 59 -14.65 13.99 -0.52
CA PRO A 59 -15.88 13.30 -0.17
C PRO A 59 -16.91 14.30 0.35
N PRO A 60 -18.22 14.03 0.22
CA PRO A 60 -19.27 14.83 0.84
C PRO A 60 -18.99 15.04 2.33
N ILE A 61 -19.32 16.23 2.86
CA ILE A 61 -18.95 16.62 4.23
C ILE A 61 -19.51 15.66 5.28
N GLU A 62 -20.67 15.05 5.01
CA GLU A 62 -21.31 14.04 5.85
C GLU A 62 -20.46 12.78 5.95
N VAL A 63 -19.85 12.36 4.83
CA VAL A 63 -18.95 11.20 4.79
C VAL A 63 -17.68 11.50 5.58
N ALA A 64 -17.07 12.67 5.34
CA ALA A 64 -15.86 13.09 6.06
C ALA A 64 -16.09 13.17 7.58
N ALA A 65 -17.21 13.78 8.01
CA ALA A 65 -17.59 13.89 9.41
C ALA A 65 -17.84 12.52 10.06
N ALA A 66 -18.55 11.62 9.36
CA ALA A 66 -18.82 10.28 9.87
C ALA A 66 -17.53 9.44 10.04
N VAL A 67 -16.56 9.58 9.14
CA VAL A 67 -15.24 8.94 9.26
C VAL A 67 -14.47 9.51 10.46
N ALA A 68 -14.41 10.84 10.58
CA ALA A 68 -13.73 11.51 11.69
C ALA A 68 -14.29 11.07 13.07
N ALA A 69 -15.62 11.00 13.20
CA ALA A 69 -16.28 10.54 14.43
C ALA A 69 -15.95 9.06 14.76
N ARG A 70 -15.84 8.19 13.75
CA ARG A 70 -15.45 6.79 13.96
C ARG A 70 -13.99 6.64 14.38
N ILE A 71 -13.08 7.42 13.80
CA ILE A 71 -11.67 7.46 14.21
C ILE A 71 -11.56 7.94 15.66
N GLY A 72 -12.22 9.05 16.01
CA GLY A 72 -12.19 9.62 17.37
C GLY A 72 -12.81 8.74 18.46
N SER A 73 -13.78 7.89 18.11
CA SER A 73 -14.40 6.94 19.06
C SER A 73 -13.61 5.64 19.26
N GLY A 74 -12.46 5.47 18.61
CA GLY A 74 -11.67 4.24 18.68
C GLY A 74 -12.36 3.02 18.04
N ARG A 75 -13.43 3.24 17.27
CA ARG A 75 -14.18 2.20 16.56
C ARG A 75 -13.62 1.92 15.16
N ALA A 76 -12.50 2.53 14.80
CA ALA A 76 -11.79 2.24 13.57
C ALA A 76 -11.13 0.86 13.69
N THR A 77 -11.79 -0.17 13.17
CA THR A 77 -11.17 -1.48 12.99
C THR A 77 -10.24 -1.43 11.79
N VAL A 78 -9.06 -2.06 11.89
CA VAL A 78 -8.25 -2.34 10.71
C VAL A 78 -9.09 -3.26 9.82
N VAL A 79 -9.53 -2.73 8.68
CA VAL A 79 -10.14 -3.57 7.65
C VAL A 79 -9.00 -4.39 7.08
N ALA A 80 -8.95 -5.67 7.44
CA ALA A 80 -8.04 -6.60 6.81
C ALA A 80 -8.30 -6.57 5.29
N ARG A 81 -7.24 -6.44 4.50
CA ARG A 81 -7.33 -6.48 3.04
C ARG A 81 -7.94 -7.83 2.65
N PRO A 82 -9.05 -7.89 1.90
CA PRO A 82 -9.55 -9.16 1.42
C PRO A 82 -8.47 -9.80 0.54
N ALA A 83 -8.11 -11.06 0.85
CA ALA A 83 -7.37 -11.89 -0.10
C ALA A 83 -8.25 -12.05 -1.34
N ALA A 84 -7.69 -11.70 -2.50
CA ALA A 84 -8.37 -11.75 -3.78
C ALA A 84 -8.92 -13.15 -4.10
#